data_AF-A0AA37EW61-F1
#
_entry.id   AF-A0AA37EW61-F1
#
_cell.length_a   1.000
_cell.length_b   1.000
_cell.length_c   1.000
_cell.angle_alpha   90.00
_cell.angle_beta   90.00
_cell.angle_gamma   90.00
#
_symmetry.space_group_name_H-M   'P 1'
#
loop_
_entity.id
_entity.type
_entity.pdbx_description
1 polymer ?
#
loop_
_entity_poly.entity_id
_entity_poly.type
_entity_poly.pdbx_seq_one_letter_code
_entity_poly.pdbx_strand_id
1 'polypeptide(L)'
;MKNVIFCVVAVLGLNGCAMTGPTVEEVVATYHTELNAPHKETIRQKIVDSCSLVRYKDNDLEGGCYLSSDVIVYEFNITNNRIEWSPQAASTITKLALREVCEDENEALKYGFGLLVNLEGKNGFVGKLKNYKDCENI
;
A
#
# COMPACT_ATOMS: atom_id res chain seq x y z
N MET A 1 47.45 17.05 42.62
CA MET A 1 47.54 15.91 41.68
C MET A 1 46.52 16.11 40.57
N LYS A 2 46.99 16.00 39.32
CA LYS A 2 46.29 15.81 38.03
C LYS A 2 45.45 16.95 37.42
N ASN A 3 46.04 17.48 36.35
CA ASN A 3 45.44 18.08 35.14
C ASN A 3 44.32 17.20 34.55
N VAL A 4 43.36 17.81 33.83
CA VAL A 4 43.32 17.90 32.36
C VAL A 4 42.03 18.64 31.95
N ILE A 5 42.21 19.79 31.29
CA ILE A 5 41.26 20.41 30.36
C ILE A 5 41.38 19.64 29.03
N PHE A 6 40.29 19.34 28.31
CA PHE A 6 40.14 19.70 26.89
C PHE A 6 38.78 19.30 26.29
N CYS A 7 38.32 20.18 25.42
CA CYS A 7 37.05 20.25 24.72
C CYS A 7 36.79 19.13 23.70
N VAL A 8 35.49 18.90 23.45
CA VAL A 8 34.81 18.81 22.14
C VAL A 8 35.58 18.10 21.01
N VAL A 9 35.04 16.97 20.53
CA VAL A 9 34.63 16.79 19.12
C VAL A 9 33.57 15.68 19.05
N ALA A 10 32.44 16.02 18.47
CA ALA A 10 31.42 15.11 17.96
C ALA A 10 31.90 14.44 16.67
N VAL A 11 31.68 13.12 16.52
CA VAL A 11 31.57 12.43 15.22
C VAL A 11 30.63 11.24 15.47
N LEU A 12 29.34 11.39 15.15
CA LEU A 12 28.68 10.84 13.95
C LEU A 12 28.73 9.31 13.89
N GLY A 13 27.57 8.67 13.96
CA GLY A 13 27.51 7.24 13.67
C GLY A 13 26.24 6.48 14.04
N LEU A 14 25.18 7.11 14.52
CA LEU A 14 23.87 6.50 14.35
C LEU A 14 23.35 6.99 13.02
N ASN A 15 23.68 6.18 11.99
CA ASN A 15 22.99 6.14 10.70
C ASN A 15 21.55 6.55 10.94
N GLY A 16 21.11 7.61 10.24
CA GLY A 16 19.72 7.99 10.25
C GLY A 16 18.91 6.72 10.09
N CYS A 17 17.99 6.47 11.02
CA CYS A 17 16.94 5.50 10.78
C CYS A 17 16.37 5.93 9.44
N ALA A 18 16.71 5.22 8.36
CA ALA A 18 15.88 5.24 7.19
C ALA A 18 14.51 4.93 7.78
N MET A 19 13.61 5.91 7.79
CA MET A 19 12.21 5.68 8.05
C MET A 19 11.74 4.82 6.88
N THR A 20 12.11 3.54 6.89
CA THR A 20 11.51 2.52 6.08
C THR A 20 10.10 2.44 6.64
N GLY A 21 9.14 3.04 5.92
CA GLY A 21 7.74 2.85 6.22
C GLY A 21 7.40 1.36 6.29
N PRO A 22 6.27 1.00 6.91
CA PRO A 22 5.88 -0.40 6.99
C PRO A 22 5.76 -1.01 5.59
N THR A 23 6.28 -2.22 5.44
CA THR A 23 6.14 -3.05 4.23
C THR A 23 4.68 -3.42 3.99
N VAL A 24 4.35 -3.86 2.77
CA VAL A 24 3.02 -4.38 2.46
C VAL A 24 2.64 -5.52 3.40
N GLU A 25 3.56 -6.44 3.67
CA GLU A 25 3.36 -7.59 4.56
C GLU A 25 3.04 -7.15 5.99
N GLU A 26 3.75 -6.14 6.50
CA GLU A 26 3.51 -5.59 7.84
C GLU A 26 2.13 -4.94 7.93
N VAL A 27 1.70 -4.19 6.92
CA VAL A 27 0.37 -3.58 6.90
C VAL A 27 -0.73 -4.65 6.79
N VAL A 28 -0.56 -5.61 5.88
CA VAL A 28 -1.52 -6.72 5.71
C VAL A 28 -1.66 -7.55 6.99
N ALA A 29 -0.55 -7.83 7.68
CA ALA A 29 -0.56 -8.60 8.93
C ALA A 29 -1.37 -7.92 10.05
N THR A 30 -1.53 -6.59 10.02
CA THR A 30 -2.38 -5.88 10.99
C THR A 30 -3.88 -5.96 10.68
N TYR A 31 -4.26 -6.48 9.52
CA TYR A 31 -5.65 -6.53 9.08
C TYR A 31 -6.23 -7.95 9.20
N HIS A 32 -7.25 -8.09 10.05
CA HIS A 32 -7.96 -9.34 10.26
C HIS A 32 -9.46 -9.12 10.11
N THR A 33 -10.13 -10.09 9.49
CA THR A 33 -11.55 -10.04 9.17
C THR A 33 -12.25 -11.29 9.67
N GLU A 34 -13.53 -11.19 10.00
CA GLU A 34 -14.36 -12.33 10.38
C GLU A 34 -15.01 -13.02 9.16
N LEU A 35 -14.46 -12.82 7.95
CA LEU A 35 -14.99 -13.39 6.71
C LEU A 35 -15.04 -14.92 6.78
N ASN A 36 -16.19 -15.49 6.46
CA ASN A 36 -16.36 -16.94 6.36
C ASN A 36 -15.72 -17.50 5.07
N ALA A 37 -15.45 -18.82 5.05
CA ALA A 37 -14.76 -19.45 3.93
C ALA A 37 -15.43 -19.25 2.55
N PRO A 38 -16.78 -19.29 2.41
CA PRO A 38 -17.43 -19.00 1.14
C PRO A 38 -17.16 -17.58 0.61
N HIS A 39 -17.25 -16.55 1.45
CA HIS A 39 -16.97 -15.19 1.01
C HIS A 39 -15.50 -14.99 0.63
N LYS A 40 -14.57 -15.64 1.35
CA LYS A 40 -13.14 -15.60 1.00
C LYS A 40 -12.88 -16.18 -0.39
N GLU A 41 -13.51 -17.30 -0.75
CA GLU A 41 -13.31 -17.91 -2.07
C GLU A 41 -13.96 -17.08 -3.19
N THR A 42 -15.14 -16.50 -2.97
CA THR A 42 -15.76 -15.59 -3.93
C THR A 42 -14.88 -14.37 -4.23
N ILE A 43 -14.27 -13.78 -3.20
CA ILE A 43 -13.32 -12.66 -3.37
C ILE A 43 -12.07 -13.13 -4.10
N ARG A 44 -11.51 -14.29 -3.73
CA ARG A 44 -10.32 -14.85 -4.38
C ARG A 44 -10.53 -15.04 -5.88
N GLN A 45 -11.66 -15.63 -6.28
CA GLN A 45 -12.01 -15.84 -7.68
C GLN A 45 -12.17 -14.50 -8.41
N LYS A 46 -12.90 -13.55 -7.83
CA LYS A 46 -13.06 -12.21 -8.38
C LYS A 46 -11.71 -11.53 -8.62
N ILE A 47 -10.77 -11.61 -7.67
CA ILE A 47 -9.45 -11.00 -7.79
C ILE A 47 -8.58 -11.68 -8.83
N VAL A 48 -8.63 -13.00 -8.94
CA VAL A 48 -7.97 -13.70 -10.05
C VAL A 48 -8.51 -13.18 -11.40
N ASP A 49 -9.81 -12.98 -11.52
CA ASP A 49 -10.45 -12.55 -12.76
C ASP A 49 -10.22 -11.06 -13.04
N SER A 50 -10.49 -10.16 -12.10
CA SER A 50 -10.38 -8.71 -12.28
C SER A 50 -8.93 -8.25 -12.30
N CYS A 51 -8.07 -8.73 -11.40
CA CYS A 51 -6.69 -8.26 -11.33
C CYS A 51 -5.80 -8.78 -12.44
N SER A 52 -6.18 -9.90 -13.09
CA SER A 52 -5.50 -10.33 -14.32
C SER A 52 -5.69 -9.33 -15.47
N LEU A 53 -6.80 -8.56 -15.46
CA LEU A 53 -7.13 -7.55 -16.47
C LEU A 53 -6.50 -6.18 -16.19
N VAL A 54 -6.19 -5.87 -14.93
CA VAL A 54 -5.73 -4.54 -14.45
C VAL A 54 -4.20 -4.41 -14.50
N ARG A 55 -3.49 -5.27 -15.25
CA ARG A 55 -2.04 -5.12 -15.44
C ARG A 55 -1.75 -3.91 -16.34
N TYR A 56 -1.29 -2.82 -15.75
CA TYR A 56 -0.87 -1.62 -16.47
C TYR A 56 0.64 -1.67 -16.71
N LYS A 57 1.05 -1.37 -17.94
CA LYS A 57 2.44 -1.12 -18.30
C LYS A 57 2.48 0.05 -19.27
N ASP A 58 2.78 1.22 -18.74
CA ASP A 58 3.16 2.40 -19.49
C ASP A 58 4.64 2.70 -19.21
N ASN A 59 5.32 3.43 -20.08
CA ASN A 59 6.78 3.59 -20.14
C ASN A 59 7.47 3.73 -18.77
N ASP A 60 6.84 4.45 -17.83
CA ASP A 60 7.37 4.76 -16.50
C ASP A 60 6.49 4.25 -15.33
N LEU A 61 5.41 3.50 -15.60
CA LEU A 61 4.45 3.02 -14.60
C LEU A 61 4.06 1.56 -14.87
N GLU A 62 4.31 0.71 -13.89
CA GLU A 62 3.81 -0.66 -13.84
C GLU A 62 2.78 -0.79 -12.72
N GLY A 63 1.75 -1.61 -12.91
CA GLY A 63 0.81 -1.86 -11.84
C GLY A 63 -0.06 -3.08 -12.05
N GLY A 64 -0.73 -3.47 -10.99
CA GLY A 64 -1.66 -4.58 -10.96
C GLY A 64 -2.30 -4.72 -9.59
N CYS A 65 -3.00 -5.83 -9.37
CA CYS A 65 -3.50 -6.15 -8.04
C CYS A 65 -3.41 -7.64 -7.72
N TYR A 66 -3.44 -7.95 -6.44
CA TYR A 66 -3.40 -9.31 -5.93
C TYR A 66 -4.10 -9.41 -4.57
N LEU A 67 -4.42 -10.65 -4.17
CA LEU A 67 -4.96 -10.95 -2.85
C LEU A 67 -3.82 -11.41 -1.92
N SER A 68 -3.68 -10.74 -0.78
CA SER A 68 -2.82 -11.15 0.33
C SER A 68 -3.64 -11.30 1.60
N SER A 69 -3.82 -12.53 2.08
CA SER A 69 -4.74 -12.85 3.17
C SER A 69 -6.16 -12.31 2.89
N ASP A 70 -6.67 -11.41 3.74
CA ASP A 70 -7.96 -10.75 3.59
C ASP A 70 -7.81 -9.29 3.06
N VAL A 71 -6.71 -9.00 2.33
CA VAL A 71 -6.37 -7.66 1.81
C VAL A 71 -6.03 -7.69 0.31
N ILE A 72 -6.64 -6.78 -0.47
CA ILE A 72 -6.51 -6.64 -1.92
C ILE A 72 -5.46 -5.57 -1.98
N VAL A 73 -4.33 -5.94 -2.53
CA VAL A 73 -3.24 -5.03 -2.74
C VAL A 73 -3.33 -4.59 -4.19
N TYR A 74 -3.56 -3.29 -4.41
CA TYR A 74 -3.28 -2.64 -5.69
C TYR A 74 -1.87 -2.10 -5.62
N GLU A 75 -1.01 -2.55 -6.52
CA GLU A 75 0.38 -2.14 -6.59
C GLU A 75 0.59 -1.27 -7.82
N PHE A 76 1.17 -0.10 -7.61
CA PHE A 76 1.59 0.81 -8.67
C PHE A 76 3.04 1.20 -8.41
N ASN A 77 3.92 0.82 -9.33
CA ASN A 77 5.34 1.03 -9.27
C ASN A 77 5.80 1.99 -10.38
N ILE A 78 6.41 3.09 -9.97
CA ILE A 78 7.11 4.00 -10.89
C ILE A 78 8.48 3.40 -11.21
N THR A 79 8.65 2.92 -12.43
CA THR A 79 9.89 2.29 -12.89
C THR A 79 10.99 3.32 -13.20
N ASN A 80 10.59 4.56 -13.50
CA ASN A 80 11.51 5.68 -13.74
C ASN A 80 11.96 6.32 -12.42
N ASN A 81 13.21 6.07 -12.05
CA ASN A 81 13.81 6.57 -10.81
C ASN A 81 13.93 8.11 -10.70
N ARG A 82 13.56 8.86 -11.73
CA ARG A 82 13.51 10.34 -11.70
C ARG A 82 12.16 10.89 -11.27
N ILE A 83 11.13 10.05 -11.22
CA ILE A 83 9.76 10.43 -10.92
C ILE A 83 9.43 10.02 -9.48
N GLU A 84 8.66 10.87 -8.80
CA GLU A 84 8.18 10.67 -7.43
C GLU A 84 6.66 10.80 -7.39
N TRP A 85 6.02 10.09 -6.47
CA TRP A 85 4.59 10.26 -6.23
C TRP A 85 4.32 11.63 -5.62
N SER A 86 3.61 12.50 -6.34
CA SER A 86 3.04 13.70 -5.72
C SER A 86 1.86 13.32 -4.80
N PRO A 87 1.59 14.07 -3.72
CA PRO A 87 0.43 13.81 -2.87
C PRO A 87 -0.90 13.79 -3.64
N GLN A 88 -1.03 14.63 -4.66
CA GLN A 88 -2.21 14.71 -5.51
C GLN A 88 -2.36 13.47 -6.40
N ALA A 89 -1.27 13.00 -7.02
CA ALA A 89 -1.29 11.78 -7.83
C ALA A 89 -1.59 10.55 -6.97
N ALA A 90 -0.92 10.44 -5.81
CA ALA A 90 -1.17 9.35 -4.85
C ALA A 90 -2.62 9.30 -4.38
N SER A 91 -3.19 10.45 -4.03
CA SER A 91 -4.61 10.58 -3.66
C SER A 91 -5.54 10.17 -4.80
N THR A 92 -5.24 10.59 -6.03
CA THR A 92 -6.05 10.28 -7.21
C THR A 92 -6.08 8.78 -7.49
N ILE A 93 -4.92 8.11 -7.51
CA ILE A 93 -4.86 6.65 -7.72
C ILE A 93 -5.55 5.89 -6.60
N THR A 94 -5.34 6.33 -5.35
CA THR A 94 -6.01 5.71 -4.20
C THR A 94 -7.53 5.80 -4.33
N LYS A 95 -8.06 6.95 -4.76
CA LYS A 95 -9.50 7.12 -5.01
C LYS A 95 -10.01 6.27 -6.16
N LEU A 96 -9.23 6.11 -7.24
CA LEU A 96 -9.61 5.27 -8.37
C LEU A 96 -9.72 3.79 -7.96
N ALA A 97 -8.71 3.26 -7.28
CA ALA A 97 -8.72 1.89 -6.78
C ALA A 97 -9.85 1.66 -5.77
N LEU A 98 -10.11 2.65 -4.90
CA LEU A 98 -11.22 2.56 -3.95
C LEU A 98 -12.58 2.59 -4.65
N ARG A 99 -12.78 3.46 -5.65
CA ARG A 99 -14.02 3.51 -6.43
C ARG A 99 -14.30 2.18 -7.13
N GLU A 100 -13.30 1.54 -7.70
CA GLU A 100 -13.44 0.22 -8.33
C GLU A 100 -14.01 -0.83 -7.34
N VAL A 101 -13.52 -0.84 -6.10
CA VAL A 101 -14.04 -1.73 -5.05
C VAL A 101 -15.45 -1.33 -4.59
N CYS A 102 -15.74 -0.04 -4.50
CA CYS A 102 -17.04 0.46 -4.02
C CYS A 102 -18.19 0.32 -5.03
N GLU A 103 -17.89 0.40 -6.32
CA GLU A 103 -18.87 0.24 -7.39
C GLU A 103 -19.10 -1.23 -7.79
N ASP A 104 -18.32 -2.17 -7.22
CA ASP A 104 -18.46 -3.59 -7.48
C ASP A 104 -19.70 -4.19 -6.79
N GLU A 105 -20.52 -4.92 -7.55
CA GLU A 105 -21.74 -5.57 -7.05
C GLU A 105 -21.47 -6.81 -6.18
N ASN A 106 -20.21 -7.26 -6.06
CA ASN A 106 -19.85 -8.40 -5.24
C ASN A 106 -20.08 -8.12 -3.75
N GLU A 107 -21.17 -8.67 -3.20
CA GLU A 107 -21.55 -8.50 -1.80
C GLU A 107 -20.45 -8.93 -0.82
N ALA A 108 -19.58 -9.88 -1.19
CA ALA A 108 -18.49 -10.34 -0.33
C ALA A 108 -17.52 -9.20 0.05
N LEU A 109 -17.33 -8.20 -0.83
CA LEU A 109 -16.47 -7.03 -0.56
C LEU A 109 -17.00 -6.16 0.58
N LYS A 110 -18.31 -6.18 0.83
CA LYS A 110 -18.98 -5.41 1.89
C LYS A 110 -18.72 -5.99 3.29
N TYR A 111 -18.31 -7.25 3.38
CA TYR A 111 -18.16 -7.97 4.65
C TYR A 111 -16.78 -7.81 5.33
N GLY A 112 -16.03 -6.78 4.95
CA GLY A 112 -14.89 -6.33 5.75
C GLY A 112 -13.54 -6.63 5.14
N PHE A 113 -13.43 -6.50 3.84
CA PHE A 113 -12.18 -6.69 3.15
C PHE A 113 -11.30 -5.41 3.15
N GLY A 114 -9.97 -5.55 3.21
CA GLY A 114 -9.03 -4.42 3.23
C GLY A 114 -8.48 -4.10 1.85
N LEU A 115 -8.56 -2.86 1.40
CA LEU A 115 -7.87 -2.37 0.21
C LEU A 115 -6.56 -1.70 0.63
N LEU A 116 -5.43 -2.18 0.12
CA LEU A 116 -4.15 -1.52 0.26
C LEU A 116 -3.69 -1.02 -1.11
N VAL A 117 -3.45 0.28 -1.24
CA VAL A 117 -2.85 0.84 -2.45
C VAL A 117 -1.37 1.03 -2.18
N ASN A 118 -0.54 0.10 -2.66
CA ASN A 118 0.92 0.19 -2.61
C ASN A 118 1.40 1.10 -3.76
N LEU A 119 1.94 2.26 -3.41
CA LEU A 119 2.57 3.19 -4.36
C LEU A 119 4.08 3.13 -4.15
N GLU A 120 4.79 2.49 -5.08
CA GLU A 120 6.23 2.36 -5.07
C GLU A 120 6.88 3.34 -6.05
N GLY A 121 8.02 3.89 -5.64
CA GLY A 121 8.76 4.89 -6.40
C GLY A 121 9.93 5.43 -5.56
N LYS A 122 10.56 6.52 -6.03
CA LYS A 122 11.75 7.08 -5.36
C LYS A 122 11.51 7.56 -3.93
N ASN A 123 10.28 7.96 -3.57
CA ASN A 123 9.90 8.37 -2.22
C ASN A 123 9.43 7.23 -1.31
N GLY A 124 9.53 5.97 -1.75
CA GLY A 124 9.17 4.79 -0.95
C GLY A 124 7.65 4.55 -0.85
N PHE A 125 7.28 3.60 0.00
CA PHE A 125 5.91 3.14 0.24
C PHE A 125 4.97 4.30 0.66
N VAL A 126 3.95 4.57 -0.16
CA VAL A 126 2.86 5.50 0.18
C VAL A 126 1.51 4.78 0.26
N GLY A 127 1.46 3.65 0.98
CA GLY A 127 0.22 2.90 1.16
C GLY A 127 -0.52 3.23 2.46
N LYS A 128 -1.83 3.43 2.37
CA LYS A 128 -2.74 3.42 3.52
C LYS A 128 -3.80 2.36 3.29
N LEU A 129 -4.05 1.54 4.31
CA LEU A 129 -5.13 0.58 4.28
C LEU A 129 -6.47 1.31 4.30
N LYS A 130 -7.35 0.92 3.39
CA LYS A 130 -8.71 1.37 3.18
C LYS A 130 -9.65 0.18 3.34
N ASN A 131 -10.91 0.42 3.65
CA ASN A 131 -11.92 -0.62 3.70
C ASN A 131 -13.24 -0.10 3.12
N TYR A 132 -14.26 -0.95 3.05
CA TYR A 132 -15.56 -0.55 2.48
C TYR A 132 -16.21 0.66 3.17
N LYS A 133 -15.91 0.94 4.45
CA LYS A 133 -16.42 2.17 5.11
C LYS A 133 -15.80 3.45 4.54
N ASP A 134 -14.62 3.36 3.93
CA ASP A 134 -14.03 4.49 3.21
C ASP A 134 -14.83 4.84 1.94
N CYS A 135 -15.74 3.98 1.46
CA CYS A 135 -16.64 4.28 0.35
C CYS A 135 -17.60 5.44 0.64
N GLU A 136 -17.91 5.70 1.90
CA GLU A 136 -18.86 6.77 2.31
C GLU A 136 -18.30 8.19 2.08
N ASN A 137 -17.00 8.32 1.80
CA ASN A 137 -16.28 9.60 1.73
C ASN A 137 -15.57 9.84 0.38
N ILE A 138 -15.97 9.14 -0.69
CA ILE A 138 -15.35 9.24 -2.03
C ILE A 138 -15.76 10.49 -2.80
#